data_AF-A0A1Y1MQP3-F1
#
_entry.id   AF-A0A1Y1MQP3-F1
#
_cell.length_a   1.000
_cell.length_b   1.000
_cell.length_c   1.000
_cell.angle_alpha   90.00
_cell.angle_beta   90.00
_cell.angle_gamma   90.00
#
_symmetry.space_group_name_H-M   'P 1'
#
loop_
_entity.id
_entity.type
_entity.pdbx_description
1 polymer ?
#
loop_
_entity_poly.entity_id
_entity_poly.type
_entity_poly.pdbx_seq_one_letter_code
_entity_poly.pdbx_strand_id
1 'polypeptide(L)'
;FRRQANAADNKASTVAVDSLINYEAVKYFNNEKFEVARYDKALGEYEKSSIKVATSLAFLNSGQNIIFSTALTAMMYFAADGVASGSLTVGDLVMVNQLVFQLSVPLNFLG
;
A
#
# COMPACT_ATOMS: atom_id res chain seq x y z
N PHE A 1 -6.93 5.03 7.92
CA PHE A 1 -5.55 5.51 7.69
C PHE A 1 -5.48 6.63 6.65
N ARG A 2 -5.92 6.42 5.39
CA ARG A 2 -5.91 7.48 4.35
C ARG A 2 -6.63 8.77 4.77
N ARG A 3 -7.79 8.69 5.44
CA ARG A 3 -8.48 9.89 5.97
C ARG A 3 -7.67 10.68 7.02
N GLN A 4 -6.91 9.99 7.88
CA GLN A 4 -6.07 10.65 8.88
C GLN A 4 -4.83 11.28 8.25
N ALA A 5 -4.22 10.59 7.27
CA ALA A 5 -3.12 11.14 6.48
C ALA A 5 -3.55 12.41 5.73
N ASN A 6 -4.72 12.40 5.08
CA ASN A 6 -5.25 13.58 4.38
C ASN A 6 -5.59 14.73 5.35
N ALA A 7 -6.09 14.43 6.55
CA ALA A 7 -6.37 15.47 7.55
C ALA A 7 -5.08 16.10 8.10
N ALA A 8 -4.03 15.30 8.32
CA ALA A 8 -2.72 15.78 8.74
C ALA A 8 -2.05 16.63 7.63
N ASP A 9 -2.15 16.18 6.37
CA ASP A 9 -1.62 16.88 5.20
C ASP A 9 -2.30 18.25 4.99
N ASN A 10 -3.62 18.32 5.12
CA ASN A 10 -4.35 19.59 5.11
C ASN A 10 -3.89 20.53 6.22
N LYS A 11 -3.69 20.02 7.44
CA LYS A 11 -3.24 20.83 8.58
C LYS A 11 -1.80 21.35 8.37
N ALA A 12 -0.90 20.52 7.85
CA ALA A 12 0.47 20.92 7.52
C ALA A 12 0.49 21.99 6.42
N SER A 13 -0.35 21.83 5.39
CA SER A 13 -0.50 22.80 4.29
C SER A 13 -1.01 24.15 4.79
N THR A 14 -2.03 24.17 5.66
CA THR A 14 -2.53 25.42 6.27
C THR A 14 -1.43 26.15 7.06
N VAL A 15 -0.68 25.42 7.90
CA VAL A 15 0.41 26.01 8.70
C VAL A 15 1.52 26.59 7.82
N ALA A 16 1.87 25.90 6.72
CA ALA A 16 2.90 26.36 5.79
C ALA A 16 2.45 27.65 5.06
N VAL A 17 1.20 27.69 4.58
CA VAL A 17 0.65 28.87 3.90
C VAL A 17 0.57 30.06 4.85
N ASP A 18 0.08 29.88 6.08
CA ASP A 18 0.00 30.95 7.08
C ASP A 18 1.38 31.51 7.46
N SER A 19 2.40 30.66 7.51
CA SER A 19 3.78 31.07 7.80
C SER A 19 4.41 31.87 6.66
N LEU A 20 4.06 31.56 5.41
CA LEU A 20 4.52 32.31 4.23
C LEU A 20 3.81 33.66 4.11
N ILE A 21 2.50 33.70 4.38
CA ILE A 21 1.72 34.95 4.39
C ILE A 21 2.21 35.88 5.50
N ASN A 22 2.57 35.34 6.67
CA ASN A 22 3.03 36.11 7.83
C ASN A 22 4.55 36.08 8.01
N TYR A 23 5.32 35.91 6.93
CA TYR A 23 6.79 35.79 6.99
C TYR A 23 7.44 36.95 7.74
N GLU A 24 6.97 38.18 7.50
CA GLU A 24 7.49 39.37 8.18
C GLU A 24 7.30 39.27 9.70
N ALA A 25 6.13 38.85 10.18
CA ALA A 25 5.87 38.69 11.61
C ALA A 25 6.78 37.62 12.23
N VAL A 26 6.97 36.48 11.55
CA VAL A 26 7.87 35.41 12.03
C VAL A 26 9.31 35.91 12.16
N LYS A 27 9.78 36.70 11.18
CA LYS A 27 11.09 37.35 11.21
C LYS A 27 11.20 38.44 12.27
N TYR A 28 10.18 39.28 12.42
CA TYR A 28 10.12 40.35 13.42
C TYR A 28 10.18 39.80 14.85
N PHE A 29 9.53 38.67 15.12
CA PHE A 29 9.54 38.02 16.44
C PHE A 29 10.67 36.99 16.63
N ASN A 30 11.52 36.78 15.61
CA ASN A 30 12.62 35.81 15.63
C ASN A 30 12.16 34.38 15.97
N ASN A 31 10.92 34.04 15.59
CA ASN A 31 10.21 32.85 16.05
C ASN A 31 10.33 31.66 15.07
N GLU A 32 11.33 31.70 14.20
CA GLU A 32 11.54 30.76 13.10
C GLU A 32 11.74 29.33 13.61
N LYS A 33 12.55 29.15 14.66
CA LYS A 33 12.78 27.83 15.27
C LYS A 33 11.50 27.23 15.85
N PHE A 34 10.61 28.07 16.36
CA PHE A 34 9.32 27.63 16.92
C PHE A 34 8.38 27.14 15.80
N GLU A 35 8.26 27.89 14.71
CA GLU A 35 7.42 27.46 13.58
C GLU A 35 8.00 26.24 12.84
N VAL A 36 9.33 26.14 12.71
CA VAL A 36 9.98 24.93 12.18
C VAL A 36 9.68 23.72 13.05
N ALA A 37 9.79 23.83 14.38
CA ALA A 37 9.46 22.74 15.30
C ALA A 37 7.97 22.36 15.26
N ARG A 38 7.08 23.35 15.07
CA ARG A 38 5.64 23.13 14.92
C ARG A 38 5.31 22.39 13.62
N TYR A 39 5.97 22.76 12.52
CA TYR A 39 5.84 22.09 11.22
C TYR A 39 6.40 20.67 11.26
N ASP A 40 7.58 20.47 11.85
CA ASP A 40 8.22 19.16 12.02
C ASP A 40 7.33 18.20 12.82
N LYS A 41 6.67 18.69 13.88
CA LYS A 41 5.69 17.91 14.63
C LYS A 41 4.48 17.48 13.77
N ALA A 42 3.98 18.36 12.90
CA ALA A 42 2.87 18.03 12.00
C ALA A 42 3.29 17.01 10.93
N LEU A 43 4.51 17.13 10.39
CA LEU A 43 5.10 16.17 9.46
C LEU A 43 5.31 14.79 10.12
N GLY A 44 5.77 14.74 11.37
CA GLY A 44 5.95 13.48 12.09
C GLY A 44 4.64 12.72 12.33
N GLU A 45 3.51 13.42 12.50
CA GLU A 45 2.18 12.78 12.55
C GLU A 45 1.76 12.23 11.18
N TYR A 46 2.00 12.99 10.10
CA TYR A 46 1.74 12.55 8.73
C TYR A 46 2.58 11.33 8.37
N GLU A 47 3.88 11.34 8.65
CA GLU A 47 4.81 10.25 8.36
C GLU A 47 4.38 8.96 9.05
N LYS A 48 4.05 9.02 10.35
CA LYS A 48 3.51 7.86 11.09
C LYS A 48 2.24 7.30 10.45
N SER A 49 1.34 8.16 10.01
CA SER A 49 0.12 7.73 9.32
C SER A 49 0.41 7.16 7.93
N SER A 50 1.34 7.75 7.18
CA SER A 50 1.75 7.30 5.85
C SER A 50 2.45 5.95 5.89
N ILE A 51 3.37 5.74 6.83
CA ILE A 51 4.02 4.44 7.08
C ILE A 51 2.97 3.37 7.39
N LYS A 52 1.97 3.67 8.22
CA LYS A 52 0.88 2.70 8.49
C LYS A 52 0.11 2.35 7.22
N VAL A 53 -0.19 3.31 6.35
CA VAL A 53 -0.85 3.03 5.06
C VAL A 53 0.03 2.13 4.19
N ALA A 54 1.30 2.48 4.02
CA ALA A 54 2.24 1.71 3.20
C ALA A 54 2.42 0.28 3.72
N THR A 55 2.61 0.12 5.04
CA THR A 55 2.74 -1.20 5.66
C THR A 55 1.45 -2.02 5.57
N SER A 56 0.28 -1.40 5.76
CA SER A 56 -1.01 -2.10 5.55
C SER A 56 -1.19 -2.56 4.11
N LEU A 57 -0.82 -1.73 3.14
CA LEU A 57 -0.89 -2.08 1.72
C LEU A 57 0.08 -3.22 1.38
N ALA A 58 1.32 -3.15 1.88
CA ALA A 58 2.31 -4.21 1.70
C ALA A 58 1.87 -5.53 2.34
N PHE A 59 1.27 -5.47 3.54
CA PHE A 59 0.72 -6.64 4.21
C PHE A 59 -0.45 -7.25 3.42
N LEU A 60 -1.36 -6.42 2.91
CA LEU A 60 -2.48 -6.87 2.08
C LEU A 60 -1.99 -7.57 0.81
N ASN A 61 -1.08 -6.93 0.07
CA ASN A 61 -0.50 -7.49 -1.16
C ASN A 61 0.26 -8.80 -0.87
N SER A 62 1.01 -8.87 0.24
CA SER A 62 1.72 -10.08 0.64
C SER A 62 0.76 -11.21 0.98
N GLY A 63 -0.29 -10.91 1.75
CA GLY A 63 -1.34 -11.88 2.09
C GLY A 63 -2.05 -12.44 0.85
N GLN A 64 -2.43 -11.57 -0.08
CA GLN A 64 -3.02 -11.99 -1.35
C GLN A 64 -2.07 -12.87 -2.17
N ASN A 65 -0.78 -12.51 -2.28
CA ASN A 65 0.22 -13.31 -2.99
C ASN A 65 0.43 -14.69 -2.35
N ILE A 66 0.43 -14.78 -1.02
CA ILE A 66 0.55 -16.07 -0.30
C ILE A 66 -0.64 -16.96 -0.61
N ILE A 67 -1.87 -16.43 -0.54
CA ILE A 67 -3.08 -17.18 -0.86
C ILE A 67 -3.05 -17.69 -2.31
N PHE A 68 -2.70 -16.83 -3.27
CA PHE A 68 -2.60 -17.23 -4.68
C PHE A 68 -1.52 -18.27 -4.92
N SER A 69 -0.31 -18.05 -4.38
CA SER A 69 0.83 -18.95 -4.61
C SER A 69 0.56 -20.33 -4.02
N THR A 70 -0.01 -20.40 -2.82
CA THR A 70 -0.37 -21.67 -2.17
C THR A 70 -1.50 -22.39 -2.90
N ALA A 71 -2.56 -21.69 -3.30
CA ALA A 71 -3.66 -22.27 -4.06
C ALA A 71 -3.20 -22.79 -5.43
N LEU A 72 -2.38 -22.01 -6.15
CA LEU A 72 -1.81 -22.39 -7.43
C LEU A 72 -0.90 -23.61 -7.31
N THR A 73 -0.02 -23.63 -6.30
CA THR A 73 0.86 -24.78 -6.04
C THR A 73 0.06 -26.04 -5.77
N ALA A 74 -1.01 -25.96 -4.96
CA ALA A 74 -1.89 -27.09 -4.68
C ALA A 74 -2.62 -27.57 -5.96
N MET A 75 -3.16 -26.66 -6.76
CA MET A 75 -3.82 -27.01 -8.03
C MET A 75 -2.86 -27.64 -9.03
N MET A 76 -1.63 -27.14 -9.13
CA MET A 76 -0.58 -27.73 -9.98
C MET A 76 -0.21 -29.14 -9.51
N TYR A 77 -0.16 -29.38 -8.20
CA TYR A 77 0.09 -30.71 -7.66
C TYR A 77 -1.01 -31.71 -8.05
N PHE A 78 -2.28 -31.34 -7.87
CA PHE A 78 -3.41 -32.19 -8.28
C PHE A 78 -3.47 -32.43 -9.79
N ALA A 79 -3.20 -31.40 -10.59
CA ALA A 79 -3.18 -31.53 -12.03
C ALA A 79 -2.02 -32.45 -12.50
N ALA A 80 -0.85 -32.38 -11.85
CA ALA A 80 0.26 -33.27 -12.15
C ALA A 80 -0.06 -34.74 -11.84
N ASP A 81 -0.76 -35.02 -10.74
CA ASP A 81 -1.26 -36.36 -10.40
C ASP A 81 -2.31 -36.86 -11.42
N GLY A 82 -3.19 -35.97 -11.89
CA GLY A 82 -4.13 -36.25 -12.97
C GLY A 82 -3.45 -36.57 -14.31
N VAL A 83 -2.33 -35.92 -14.61
CA VAL A 83 -1.51 -36.22 -15.80
C VAL A 83 -0.80 -37.56 -15.65
N ALA A 84 -0.25 -37.84 -14.47
CA ALA A 84 0.42 -39.12 -14.19
C ALA A 84 -0.54 -40.32 -14.26
N SER A 85 -1.79 -40.13 -13.83
CA SER A 85 -2.87 -41.13 -13.95
C SER A 85 -3.51 -41.22 -15.33
N GLY A 86 -3.11 -40.36 -16.28
CA GLY A 86 -3.64 -40.33 -17.65
C GLY A 86 -5.05 -39.73 -17.79
N SER A 87 -5.59 -39.13 -16.73
CA SER A 87 -6.90 -38.47 -16.73
C SER A 87 -6.86 -37.03 -17.27
N LEU A 88 -5.70 -36.38 -17.20
CA LEU A 88 -5.43 -35.04 -17.71
C LEU A 88 -4.27 -35.05 -18.70
N THR A 89 -4.23 -34.05 -19.57
CA THR A 89 -3.12 -33.79 -20.49
C THR A 89 -2.17 -32.73 -19.93
N VAL A 90 -0.95 -32.66 -20.48
CA VAL A 90 -0.01 -31.57 -20.15
C VAL A 90 -0.59 -30.19 -20.51
N GLY A 91 -1.51 -30.12 -21.48
CA GLY A 91 -2.22 -28.89 -21.82
C GLY A 91 -3.14 -28.39 -20.69
N ASP A 92 -3.73 -29.31 -19.93
CA ASP A 92 -4.64 -28.97 -18.83
C ASP A 92 -3.88 -28.33 -17.64
N LEU A 93 -2.63 -28.73 -17.41
CA LEU A 93 -1.73 -28.06 -16.45
C LEU A 93 -1.54 -26.58 -16.81
N VAL A 94 -1.23 -26.30 -18.08
CA VAL A 94 -1.05 -24.92 -18.56
C VAL A 94 -2.37 -24.14 -18.45
N MET A 95 -3.49 -24.78 -18.78
CA MET A 95 -4.82 -24.16 -18.70
C MET A 95 -5.18 -23.77 -17.25
N VAL A 96 -4.98 -24.67 -16.29
CA VAL A 96 -5.25 -24.40 -14.86
C VAL A 96 -4.38 -23.26 -14.37
N ASN A 97 -3.08 -23.27 -14.67
CA ASN A 97 -2.18 -22.17 -14.29
C ASN A 97 -2.65 -20.83 -14.85
N GLN A 98 -3.00 -20.78 -16.14
CA GLN A 98 -3.37 -19.54 -16.81
C GLN A 98 -4.72 -18.99 -16.35
N LEU A 99 -5.73 -19.85 -16.14
CA LEU A 99 -7.05 -19.41 -15.65
C LEU A 99 -6.96 -18.85 -14.23
N VAL A 100 -6.19 -19.48 -13.36
CA VAL A 100 -5.97 -19.00 -11.98
C VAL A 100 -5.25 -17.65 -11.99
N PHE A 101 -4.27 -17.47 -12.90
CA PHE A 101 -3.59 -16.19 -13.05
C PHE A 101 -4.53 -15.08 -13.55
N GLN A 102 -5.44 -15.37 -14.49
CA GLN A 102 -6.41 -14.37 -14.95
C GLN A 102 -7.35 -13.90 -13.84
N LEU A 103 -7.66 -14.76 -12.88
CA LEU A 103 -8.47 -14.40 -11.70
C LEU A 103 -7.69 -13.54 -10.69
N SER A 104 -6.36 -13.59 -10.66
CA SER A 104 -5.54 -12.83 -9.70
C SER A 104 -5.35 -11.36 -10.07
N VAL A 105 -5.35 -11.03 -11.36
CA VAL A 105 -5.17 -9.67 -11.86
C VAL A 105 -6.23 -8.69 -11.31
N PRO A 106 -7.55 -8.96 -11.40
CA PRO A 106 -8.56 -8.05 -10.85
C PRO A 106 -8.54 -7.92 -9.32
N LEU A 107 -8.05 -8.94 -8.59
CA LEU A 107 -7.94 -8.87 -7.12
C LEU A 107 -6.89 -7.85 -6.65
N ASN A 108 -5.83 -7.61 -7.44
CA ASN A 108 -4.83 -6.58 -7.13
C ASN A 108 -5.40 -5.16 -7.20
N PHE A 109 -6.49 -4.93 -7.97
CA PHE A 109 -7.14 -3.62 -8.08
C PHE A 109 -8.11 -3.30 -6.94
N LEU A 110 -8.49 -4.30 -6.12
CA LEU A 110 -9.40 -4.13 -4.99
C LEU A 110 -8.67 -3.79 -3.66
N GLY A 111 -7.34 -3.89 -3.63
CA GLY A 111 -6.49 -3.49 -2.49
C GLY A 111 -6.03 -2.03 -2.58
#